data_AF-A0A8A4TJG9-F1
#
_entry.id   AF-A0A8A4TJG9-F1
#
_cell.length_a   1.000
_cell.length_b   1.000
_cell.length_c   1.000
_cell.angle_alpha   90.00
_cell.angle_beta   90.00
_cell.angle_gamma   90.00
#
_symmetry.space_group_name_H-M   'P 1'
#
loop_
_entity.id
_entity.type
_entity.pdbx_description
1 polymer ?
#
loop_
_entity_poly.entity_id
_entity_poly.type
_entity_poly.pdbx_seq_one_letter_code
_entity_poly.pdbx_strand_id
1 'polypeptide(L)'
;MSHANPFESPKSNITSEVTDVDEIAAVRKALLPMWIVIFSWLFLIVGVGTALIWLFSAISGGQFSSSFFGFEASAPAFHPYSLGLLGLYTYAAALAGGLLLKLRWAPKAGILWCLVGSTMCIISTVLSQFTVFRLEILVLIAFLIKLKAIRPVWENGPQLDVDRDTYDALPGGETGPDANPTGNTSANPIP
;
A
#
# COMPACT_ATOMS: atom_id res chain seq x y z
N MET A 1 -46.87 -47.94 -0.11
CA MET A 1 -45.40 -48.08 -0.04
C MET A 1 -44.81 -46.96 -0.89
N SER A 2 -44.22 -45.94 -0.24
CA SER A 2 -43.67 -44.76 -0.93
C SER A 2 -42.30 -45.12 -1.50
N HIS A 3 -42.13 -45.00 -2.81
CA HIS A 3 -40.88 -45.31 -3.51
C HIS A 3 -39.92 -44.12 -3.32
N ALA A 4 -38.78 -44.33 -2.65
CA ALA A 4 -37.75 -43.29 -2.54
C ALA A 4 -37.22 -42.96 -3.93
N ASN A 5 -37.13 -41.66 -4.24
CA ASN A 5 -36.67 -41.17 -5.54
C ASN A 5 -35.14 -41.28 -5.62
N PRO A 6 -34.57 -42.08 -6.55
CA PRO A 6 -33.13 -42.29 -6.66
C PRO A 6 -32.35 -41.07 -7.18
N PHE A 7 -33.05 -39.99 -7.55
CA PHE A 7 -32.45 -38.75 -8.08
C PHE A 7 -32.58 -37.57 -7.11
N GLU A 8 -32.55 -37.81 -5.79
CA GLU A 8 -32.40 -36.71 -4.83
C GLU A 8 -31.02 -36.08 -5.00
N SER A 9 -30.97 -34.81 -5.42
CA SER A 9 -29.72 -34.08 -5.63
C SER A 9 -28.99 -33.93 -4.29
N PRO A 10 -27.64 -34.01 -4.28
CA PRO A 10 -26.86 -33.71 -3.09
C PRO A 10 -27.22 -32.30 -2.62
N LYS A 11 -27.71 -32.15 -1.39
CA LYS A 11 -27.94 -30.84 -0.77
C LYS A 11 -26.59 -30.12 -0.74
N SER A 12 -26.39 -29.18 -1.66
CA SER A 12 -25.15 -28.44 -1.76
C SER A 12 -25.03 -27.52 -0.55
N ASN A 13 -23.98 -27.70 0.24
CA ASN A 13 -23.68 -26.94 1.45
C ASN A 13 -23.11 -25.55 1.12
N ILE A 14 -23.77 -24.81 0.23
CA ILE A 14 -23.30 -23.48 -0.22
C ILE A 14 -23.40 -22.46 0.93
N THR A 15 -24.26 -22.70 1.91
CA THR A 15 -24.47 -21.79 3.04
C THR A 15 -23.25 -21.70 3.97
N SER A 16 -22.49 -22.78 4.22
CA SER A 16 -21.33 -22.68 5.10
C SER A 16 -20.12 -21.98 4.45
N GLU A 17 -19.96 -22.10 3.13
CA GLU A 17 -18.83 -21.53 2.40
C GLU A 17 -18.98 -20.00 2.22
N VAL A 18 -20.20 -19.51 1.98
CA VAL A 18 -20.50 -18.07 1.90
C VAL A 18 -20.34 -17.36 3.24
N THR A 19 -20.62 -18.05 4.36
CA THR A 19 -20.45 -17.47 5.71
C THR A 19 -18.97 -17.21 6.02
N ASP A 20 -18.08 -18.09 5.54
CA ASP A 20 -16.64 -18.02 5.81
C ASP A 20 -15.98 -16.82 5.09
N VAL A 21 -16.34 -16.57 3.83
CA VAL A 21 -15.75 -15.47 3.03
C VAL A 21 -16.14 -14.09 3.57
N ASP A 22 -17.41 -13.91 3.93
CA ASP A 22 -17.89 -12.65 4.51
C ASP A 22 -17.32 -12.39 5.91
N GLU A 23 -17.15 -13.44 6.72
CA GLU A 23 -16.51 -13.35 8.03
C GLU A 23 -15.03 -12.98 7.91
N ILE A 24 -14.30 -13.59 6.98
CA ILE A 24 -12.90 -13.23 6.67
C ILE A 24 -12.78 -11.77 6.19
N ALA A 25 -13.69 -11.33 5.32
CA ALA A 25 -13.71 -9.95 4.83
C ALA A 25 -14.02 -8.94 5.95
N ALA A 26 -14.91 -9.29 6.88
CA ALA A 26 -15.24 -8.51 8.07
C ALA A 26 -14.05 -8.42 9.04
N VAL A 27 -13.35 -9.53 9.30
CA VAL A 27 -12.12 -9.55 10.13
C VAL A 27 -11.07 -8.60 9.54
N ARG A 28 -10.86 -8.57 8.23
CA ARG A 28 -9.89 -7.64 7.61
C ARG A 28 -10.27 -6.18 7.71
N LYS A 29 -11.56 -5.82 7.80
CA LYS A 29 -11.99 -4.44 8.03
C LYS A 29 -11.78 -4.03 9.49
N ALA A 30 -11.86 -4.98 10.42
CA ALA A 30 -11.59 -4.75 11.84
C ALA A 30 -10.09 -4.63 12.19
N LEU A 31 -9.18 -5.08 11.31
CA LEU A 31 -7.73 -5.02 11.57
C LEU A 31 -7.18 -3.58 11.61
N LEU A 32 -7.72 -2.67 10.81
CA LEU A 32 -7.27 -1.28 10.77
C LEU A 32 -8.12 -0.46 11.76
N PRO A 33 -7.53 0.07 12.85
CA PRO A 33 -8.26 0.95 13.74
C PRO A 33 -8.78 2.17 12.95
N MET A 34 -10.02 2.58 13.24
CA MET A 34 -10.72 3.66 12.51
C MET A 34 -9.86 4.93 12.37
N TRP A 35 -9.07 5.25 13.39
CA TRP A 35 -8.13 6.37 13.36
C TRP A 35 -7.12 6.27 12.21
N ILE A 36 -6.51 5.10 11.96
CA ILE A 36 -5.57 4.93 10.83
C ILE A 36 -6.26 5.15 9.48
N VAL A 37 -7.52 4.73 9.36
CA VAL A 37 -8.30 4.95 8.13
C VAL A 37 -8.50 6.45 7.88
N ILE A 38 -8.87 7.22 8.91
CA ILE A 38 -9.05 8.67 8.82
C ILE A 38 -7.73 9.36 8.42
N PHE A 39 -6.61 8.99 9.05
CA PHE A 39 -5.30 9.56 8.70
C PHE A 39 -4.87 9.18 7.30
N SER A 40 -5.15 7.95 6.85
CA SER A 40 -4.83 7.52 5.49
C SER A 40 -5.58 8.36 4.46
N TRP A 41 -6.88 8.63 4.67
CA TRP A 41 -7.63 9.53 3.81
C TRP A 41 -7.05 10.95 3.79
N LEU A 42 -6.64 11.48 4.95
CA LEU A 42 -5.99 12.79 5.03
C LEU A 42 -4.69 12.83 4.23
N PHE A 43 -3.81 11.84 4.39
CA PHE A 43 -2.55 11.78 3.64
C PHE A 43 -2.76 11.60 2.14
N LEU A 44 -3.81 10.90 1.73
CA LEU A 44 -4.17 10.74 0.33
C LEU A 44 -4.61 12.09 -0.26
N ILE A 45 -5.53 12.80 0.41
CA ILE A 45 -5.99 14.12 -0.04
C ILE A 45 -4.82 15.12 -0.07
N VAL A 46 -4.01 15.16 0.99
CA VAL A 46 -2.87 16.07 1.09
C VAL A 46 -1.83 15.75 0.02
N GLY A 47 -1.46 14.48 -0.19
CA GLY A 47 -0.46 14.12 -1.18
C GLY A 47 -0.92 14.37 -2.61
N VAL A 48 -2.18 14.10 -2.93
CA VAL A 48 -2.77 14.45 -4.24
C VAL A 48 -2.86 15.97 -4.40
N GLY A 49 -3.29 16.69 -3.37
CA GLY A 49 -3.35 18.15 -3.38
C GLY A 49 -1.97 18.78 -3.60
N THR A 50 -0.94 18.30 -2.90
CA THR A 50 0.44 18.75 -3.08
C THR A 50 0.95 18.46 -4.50
N ALA A 51 0.62 17.30 -5.08
CA ALA A 51 0.99 16.99 -6.46
C ALA A 51 0.33 17.94 -7.47
N LEU A 52 -0.94 18.30 -7.26
CA LEU A 52 -1.65 19.27 -8.09
C LEU A 52 -1.06 20.69 -7.94
N ILE A 53 -0.75 21.12 -6.71
CA ILE A 53 -0.10 22.41 -6.46
C ILE A 53 1.27 22.45 -7.14
N TRP A 54 2.07 21.39 -7.01
CA TRP A 54 3.36 21.30 -7.69
C TRP A 54 3.21 21.38 -9.21
N LEU A 55 2.23 20.67 -9.79
CA LEU A 55 1.96 20.72 -11.23
C LEU A 55 1.58 22.14 -11.69
N PHE A 56 0.75 22.84 -10.92
CA PHE A 56 0.38 24.22 -11.20
C PHE A 56 1.59 25.16 -11.11
N SER A 57 2.40 25.05 -10.05
CA SER A 57 3.64 25.82 -9.91
C SER A 57 4.64 25.52 -11.02
N ALA A 58 4.72 24.27 -11.50
CA ALA A 58 5.60 23.88 -12.59
C ALA A 58 5.19 24.52 -13.93
N ILE A 59 3.89 24.61 -14.21
CA ILE A 59 3.37 25.22 -15.44
C ILE A 59 3.45 26.75 -15.39
N SER A 60 3.11 27.36 -14.26
CA SER A 60 3.11 28.82 -14.09
C SER A 60 4.49 29.42 -13.81
N GLY A 61 5.53 28.60 -13.65
CA GLY A 61 6.86 29.05 -13.22
C GLY A 61 6.88 29.61 -11.79
N GLY A 62 5.88 29.27 -10.99
CA GLY A 62 5.71 29.74 -9.62
C GLY A 62 6.65 29.05 -8.63
N GLN A 63 6.73 29.60 -7.43
CA GLN A 63 7.42 28.95 -6.32
C GLN A 63 6.53 27.85 -5.74
N PHE A 64 7.15 26.73 -5.37
CA PHE A 64 6.49 25.69 -4.59
C PHE A 64 6.88 25.90 -3.13
N SER A 65 5.88 26.24 -2.31
CA SER A 65 6.04 26.42 -0.87
C SER A 65 5.29 25.30 -0.14
N SER A 66 6.02 24.47 0.58
CA SER A 66 5.45 23.37 1.36
C SER A 66 6.32 23.05 2.57
N SER A 67 5.69 22.66 3.67
CA SER A 67 6.38 22.22 4.88
C SER A 67 5.97 20.80 5.27
N PHE A 68 6.95 19.92 5.43
CA PHE A 68 6.73 18.52 5.76
C PHE A 68 7.74 18.01 6.79
N PHE A 69 7.25 17.42 7.89
CA PHE A 69 8.07 16.96 9.02
C PHE A 69 9.13 17.98 9.50
N GLY A 70 8.79 19.27 9.46
CA GLY A 70 9.67 20.36 9.89
C GLY A 70 10.73 20.78 8.89
N PHE A 71 10.72 20.25 7.67
CA PHE A 71 11.45 20.79 6.53
C PHE A 71 10.54 21.70 5.74
N GLU A 72 10.97 22.94 5.53
CA GLU A 72 10.29 23.91 4.69
C GLU A 72 11.06 24.04 3.38
N ALA A 73 10.37 23.85 2.26
CA ALA A 73 10.89 24.18 0.94
C ALA A 73 10.08 25.35 0.40
N SER A 74 10.73 26.49 0.20
CA SER A 74 10.23 27.60 -0.61
C SER A 74 11.23 27.79 -1.75
N ALA A 75 11.03 27.02 -2.82
CA ALA A 75 11.93 26.99 -3.96
C ALA A 75 11.15 26.76 -5.26
N PRO A 76 11.74 27.03 -6.44
CA PRO A 76 11.11 26.69 -7.71
C PRO A 76 10.70 25.22 -7.79
N ALA A 77 9.66 24.89 -8.56
CA ALA A 77 9.11 23.53 -8.65
C ALA A 77 10.15 22.46 -9.02
N PHE A 78 11.11 22.77 -9.90
CA PHE A 78 12.16 21.85 -10.36
C PHE A 78 13.41 21.80 -9.46
N HIS A 79 13.41 22.52 -8.34
CA HIS A 79 14.52 22.46 -7.40
C HIS A 79 14.58 21.08 -6.71
N PRO A 80 15.77 20.49 -6.50
CA PRO A 80 15.90 19.14 -5.92
C PRO A 80 15.24 19.00 -4.54
N TYR A 81 15.24 20.06 -3.72
CA TYR A 81 14.50 20.05 -2.45
C TYR A 81 12.98 19.93 -2.65
N SER A 82 12.41 20.69 -3.58
CA SER A 82 10.96 20.66 -3.88
C SER A 82 10.54 19.28 -4.41
N LEU A 83 11.37 18.68 -5.27
CA LEU A 83 11.17 17.32 -5.78
C LEU A 83 11.28 16.27 -4.67
N GLY A 84 12.23 16.42 -3.75
CA GLY A 84 12.38 15.53 -2.60
C GLY A 84 11.15 15.57 -1.69
N LEU A 85 10.62 16.76 -1.38
CA LEU A 85 9.39 16.91 -0.60
C LEU A 85 8.18 16.34 -1.33
N LEU A 86 8.03 16.60 -2.64
CA LEU A 86 6.97 16.00 -3.45
C LEU A 86 7.06 14.47 -3.43
N GLY A 87 8.26 13.90 -3.52
CA GLY A 87 8.50 12.47 -3.38
C GLY A 87 8.02 11.91 -2.03
N LEU A 88 8.25 12.64 -0.93
CA LEU A 88 7.76 12.25 0.39
C LEU A 88 6.22 12.28 0.46
N TYR A 89 5.59 13.34 -0.05
CA TYR A 89 4.12 13.43 -0.07
C TYR A 89 3.47 12.34 -0.94
N THR A 90 4.04 12.07 -2.12
CA THR A 90 3.52 11.04 -3.03
C THR A 90 3.73 9.65 -2.46
N TYR A 91 4.87 9.38 -1.82
CA TYR A 91 5.09 8.13 -1.09
C TYR A 91 4.11 7.97 0.08
N ALA A 92 3.84 9.03 0.85
CA ALA A 92 2.84 9.02 1.92
C ALA A 92 1.44 8.70 1.39
N ALA A 93 1.03 9.32 0.29
CA ALA A 93 -0.26 9.06 -0.35
C ALA A 93 -0.35 7.65 -0.94
N ALA A 94 0.72 7.15 -1.57
CA ALA A 94 0.78 5.78 -2.07
C ALA A 94 0.66 4.77 -0.94
N LEU A 95 1.38 4.99 0.17
CA LEU A 95 1.26 4.17 1.38
C LEU A 95 -0.15 4.18 1.94
N ALA A 96 -0.76 5.37 2.06
CA ALA A 96 -2.13 5.52 2.55
C ALA A 96 -3.14 4.79 1.65
N GLY A 97 -3.01 4.95 0.34
CA GLY A 97 -3.78 4.19 -0.64
C GLY A 97 -3.58 2.68 -0.50
N GLY A 98 -2.33 2.23 -0.31
CA GLY A 98 -2.02 0.83 -0.10
C GLY A 98 -2.60 0.25 1.20
N LEU A 99 -2.65 1.04 2.29
CA LEU A 99 -3.31 0.65 3.52
C LEU A 99 -4.83 0.54 3.32
N LEU A 100 -5.45 1.50 2.64
CA LEU A 100 -6.89 1.51 2.36
C LEU A 100 -7.32 0.36 1.43
N LEU A 101 -6.50 0.07 0.42
CA LEU A 101 -6.70 -1.02 -0.53
C LEU A 101 -6.24 -2.39 -0.02
N LYS A 102 -5.74 -2.44 1.22
CA LYS A 102 -5.30 -3.65 1.90
C LYS A 102 -4.17 -4.42 1.19
N LEU A 103 -3.25 -3.71 0.54
CA LEU A 103 -2.18 -4.32 -0.25
C LEU A 103 -1.13 -5.04 0.62
N ARG A 104 -0.52 -6.09 0.07
CA ARG A 104 0.48 -6.97 0.73
C ARG A 104 1.74 -6.22 1.17
N TRP A 105 2.13 -5.22 0.36
CA TRP A 105 3.33 -4.41 0.58
C TRP A 105 3.07 -3.25 1.56
N ALA A 106 1.81 -2.90 1.82
CA ALA A 106 1.45 -1.70 2.56
C ALA A 106 1.97 -1.70 4.01
N PRO A 107 1.89 -2.82 4.77
CA PRO A 107 2.46 -2.85 6.11
C PRO A 107 3.99 -2.69 6.14
N LYS A 108 4.68 -3.28 5.16
CA LYS A 108 6.15 -3.18 5.04
C LYS A 108 6.58 -1.76 4.68
N ALA A 109 5.90 -1.14 3.73
CA ALA A 109 6.11 0.26 3.36
C ALA A 109 5.77 1.20 4.54
N GLY A 110 4.75 0.90 5.33
CA GLY A 110 4.38 1.68 6.51
C GLY A 110 5.46 1.68 7.58
N ILE A 111 6.11 0.53 7.82
CA ILE A 111 7.25 0.43 8.73
C ILE A 111 8.42 1.28 8.23
N LEU A 112 8.73 1.21 6.92
CA LEU A 112 9.78 2.04 6.32
C LEU A 112 9.46 3.53 6.45
N TRP A 113 8.20 3.91 6.23
CA TRP A 113 7.74 5.28 6.40
C TRP A 113 7.90 5.80 7.83
N CYS A 114 7.54 4.99 8.82
CA CYS A 114 7.79 5.33 10.23
C CYS A 114 9.27 5.58 10.49
N LEU A 115 10.15 4.76 9.92
CA LEU A 115 11.61 4.93 10.10
C LEU A 115 12.11 6.23 9.46
N VAL A 116 11.72 6.49 8.20
CA VAL A 116 12.10 7.70 7.47
C VAL A 116 11.55 8.94 8.16
N GLY A 117 10.26 8.96 8.49
CA GLY A 117 9.60 10.08 9.15
C GLY A 117 10.15 10.34 10.56
N SER A 118 10.44 9.30 11.34
CA SER A 118 11.07 9.45 12.66
C SER A 118 12.48 10.03 12.52
N THR A 119 13.26 9.59 11.53
CA THR A 119 14.61 10.11 11.28
C THR A 119 14.57 11.59 10.90
N MET A 120 13.67 11.96 9.98
CA MET A 120 13.45 13.35 9.56
C MET A 120 13.05 14.25 10.73
N CYS A 121 12.15 13.77 11.59
CA CYS A 121 11.72 14.53 12.75
C CYS A 121 12.86 14.74 13.76
N ILE A 122 13.68 13.72 14.03
CA ILE A 122 14.85 13.84 14.91
C ILE A 122 15.83 14.89 14.36
N ILE A 123 16.14 14.84 13.06
CA ILE A 123 17.02 15.81 12.41
C ILE A 123 16.45 17.23 12.56
N SER A 124 15.16 17.43 12.27
CA SER A 124 14.51 18.74 12.39
C SER A 124 14.56 19.28 13.83
N THR A 125 14.32 18.43 14.84
CA THR A 125 14.40 18.84 16.26
C THR A 125 15.81 19.25 16.67
N VAL A 126 16.84 18.53 16.20
CA VAL A 126 18.25 18.87 16.44
C VAL A 126 18.59 20.21 15.80
N LEU A 127 18.16 20.44 14.55
CA LEU A 127 18.35 21.72 13.85
C LEU A 127 17.62 22.88 14.54
N SER A 128 16.46 22.61 15.16
CA SER A 128 15.67 23.58 15.92
C SER A 128 16.17 23.80 17.36
N GLN A 129 17.36 23.31 17.72
CA GLN A 129 17.95 23.47 19.04
C GLN A 129 17.06 22.96 20.20
N PHE A 130 16.31 21.88 19.98
CA PHE A 130 15.43 21.24 21.00
C PHE A 130 14.31 22.12 21.56
N THR A 131 13.99 23.25 20.92
CA THR A 131 12.97 24.19 21.42
C THR A 131 11.53 23.70 21.18
N VAL A 132 11.31 22.81 20.21
CA VAL A 132 9.97 22.33 19.82
C VAL A 132 9.95 20.80 19.83
N PHE A 133 9.27 20.22 20.82
CA PHE A 133 8.92 18.80 20.79
C PHE A 133 7.76 18.59 19.81
N ARG A 134 8.02 17.84 18.73
CA ARG A 134 7.02 17.55 17.70
C ARG A 134 6.18 16.35 18.11
N LEU A 135 4.88 16.57 18.26
CA LEU A 135 3.87 15.52 18.53
C LEU A 135 3.84 14.43 17.43
N GLU A 136 4.37 14.72 16.25
CA GLU A 136 4.51 13.77 15.14
C GLU A 136 5.26 12.49 15.54
N ILE A 137 6.29 12.55 16.40
CA ILE A 137 7.04 11.35 16.82
C ILE A 137 6.13 10.37 17.59
N LEU A 138 5.30 10.88 18.50
CA LEU A 138 4.39 10.05 19.29
C LEU A 138 3.35 9.36 18.39
N VAL A 139 2.82 10.11 17.42
CA VAL A 139 1.88 9.60 16.40
C VAL A 139 2.55 8.50 15.56
N LEU A 140 3.80 8.69 15.12
CA LEU A 140 4.55 7.71 14.34
C LEU A 140 4.85 6.42 15.13
N ILE A 141 5.18 6.53 16.42
CA ILE A 141 5.44 5.38 17.29
C ILE A 141 4.17 4.57 17.50
N ALA A 142 3.05 5.23 17.83
CA ALA A 142 1.76 4.56 17.98
C ALA A 142 1.34 3.83 16.70
N PHE A 143 1.55 4.47 15.54
CA PHE A 143 1.30 3.88 14.23
C PHE A 143 2.19 2.66 13.96
N LEU A 144 3.50 2.72 14.28
CA LEU A 144 4.44 1.61 14.11
C LEU A 144 4.05 0.38 14.94
N ILE A 145 3.70 0.58 16.22
CA ILE A 145 3.29 -0.52 17.11
C ILE A 145 2.06 -1.24 16.52
N LYS A 146 1.07 -0.47 16.05
CA LYS A 146 -0.14 -1.03 15.43
C LYS A 146 0.17 -1.77 14.13
N LEU A 147 1.00 -1.19 13.26
CA LEU A 147 1.44 -1.82 12.01
C LEU A 147 2.14 -3.17 12.24
N LYS A 148 3.03 -3.24 13.25
CA LYS A 148 3.73 -4.48 13.59
C LYS A 148 2.78 -5.55 14.13
N ALA A 149 1.77 -5.16 14.90
CA ALA A 149 0.77 -6.08 15.43
C ALA A 149 -0.13 -6.67 14.33
N ILE A 150 -0.51 -5.89 13.32
CA ILE A 150 -1.39 -6.36 12.23
C ILE A 150 -0.64 -7.11 11.13
N ARG A 151 0.67 -6.85 10.95
CA ARG A 151 1.50 -7.45 9.90
C ARG A 151 1.36 -8.99 9.79
N PRO A 152 1.49 -9.80 10.86
CA PRO A 152 1.43 -11.26 10.72
C PRO A 152 0.05 -11.74 10.26
N VAL A 153 -1.03 -11.09 10.71
CA VAL A 153 -2.39 -11.44 10.29
C VAL A 153 -2.66 -10.99 8.85
N TRP A 154 -2.06 -9.87 8.46
CA TRP A 154 -2.21 -9.27 7.13
C TRP A 154 -1.47 -10.03 6.02
N GLU A 155 -0.27 -10.54 6.32
CA GLU A 155 0.50 -11.34 5.36
C GLU A 155 -0.13 -12.72 5.08
N ASN A 156 -0.86 -13.26 6.06
CA ASN A 156 -1.47 -14.60 6.01
C ASN A 156 -2.95 -14.61 5.59
N GLY A 157 -3.62 -13.46 5.49
CA GLY A 157 -5.02 -13.39 5.04
C GLY A 157 -5.15 -13.59 3.52
N PRO A 158 -6.30 -14.08 3.01
CA PRO A 158 -6.51 -14.15 1.56
C PRO A 158 -6.35 -12.76 0.94
N GLN A 159 -5.89 -12.65 -0.29
CA GLN A 159 -5.51 -11.35 -0.86
C GLN A 159 -6.42 -11.01 -2.02
N LEU A 160 -6.71 -9.71 -2.13
CA LEU A 160 -7.04 -9.13 -3.42
C LEU A 160 -5.69 -9.03 -4.12
N ASP A 161 -5.27 -10.09 -4.78
CA ASP A 161 -4.32 -9.90 -5.85
C ASP A 161 -5.02 -9.00 -6.88
N VAL A 162 -4.37 -7.89 -7.22
CA VAL A 162 -4.60 -7.36 -8.55
C VAL A 162 -3.87 -8.37 -9.43
N ASP A 163 -4.58 -9.44 -9.77
CA ASP A 163 -3.97 -10.62 -10.35
C ASP A 163 -3.28 -10.19 -11.64
N ARG A 164 -2.01 -10.55 -11.77
CA ARG A 164 -1.22 -10.29 -12.99
C ARG A 164 -1.94 -10.91 -14.20
N ASP A 165 -2.67 -11.98 -13.95
CA ASP A 165 -3.50 -12.72 -14.89
C ASP A 165 -4.67 -11.87 -15.43
N THR A 166 -5.14 -10.84 -14.69
CA THR A 166 -6.16 -9.90 -15.20
C THR A 166 -5.57 -8.91 -16.21
N TYR A 167 -4.28 -8.58 -16.13
CA TYR A 167 -3.59 -7.78 -17.14
C TYR A 167 -3.29 -8.59 -18.40
N ASP A 168 -2.92 -9.87 -18.24
CA ASP A 168 -2.64 -10.78 -19.35
C ASP A 168 -3.93 -11.28 -20.05
N ALA A 169 -5.08 -11.22 -19.36
CA ALA A 169 -6.40 -11.55 -19.92
C ALA A 169 -7.05 -10.39 -20.72
N LEU A 170 -6.43 -9.20 -20.76
CA LEU A 170 -6.89 -8.14 -21.67
C LEU A 170 -6.51 -8.52 -23.11
N PRO A 171 -7.45 -8.47 -24.07
CA PRO A 171 -7.15 -8.70 -25.48
C PRO A 171 -6.26 -7.56 -25.99
N GLY A 172 -4.94 -7.72 -25.84
CA GLY A 172 -3.93 -6.71 -26.13
C GLY A 172 -2.54 -6.93 -25.50
N GLY A 173 -2.35 -7.96 -24.66
CA GLY A 173 -1.04 -8.32 -24.09
C GLY A 173 -0.12 -9.04 -25.08
N GLU A 174 0.31 -8.38 -26.15
CA GLU A 174 1.32 -8.95 -27.06
C GLU A 174 2.75 -8.82 -26.46
N THR A 175 3.29 -9.99 -26.10
CA THR A 175 4.69 -10.45 -26.21
C THR A 175 5.81 -9.57 -25.63
N GLY A 176 6.33 -9.95 -24.45
CA GLY A 176 7.74 -9.73 -24.10
C GLY A 176 8.60 -10.92 -24.56
N PRO A 177 9.79 -10.70 -25.16
CA PRO A 177 10.70 -11.78 -25.54
C PRO A 177 11.42 -12.32 -24.30
N ASP A 178 12.13 -13.43 -24.48
CA ASP A 178 13.03 -14.09 -23.51
C ASP A 178 12.42 -15.33 -22.83
N ALA A 179 11.95 -16.24 -23.70
CA ALA A 179 11.97 -17.66 -23.42
C ALA A 179 13.39 -18.10 -23.04
N ASN A 180 13.55 -18.59 -21.80
CA ASN A 180 14.74 -19.30 -21.34
C ASN A 180 14.66 -20.77 -21.80
N PRO A 181 15.57 -21.29 -22.66
CA PRO A 181 15.56 -22.69 -23.05
C PRO A 181 16.55 -23.48 -22.19
N THR A 182 16.13 -23.90 -21.00
CA THR A 182 16.76 -25.04 -20.31
C THR A 182 15.92 -26.29 -20.55
N GLY A 183 16.06 -26.87 -21.75
CA GLY A 183 15.46 -28.15 -22.14
C GLY A 183 16.56 -29.19 -22.28
N ASN A 184 16.65 -30.09 -21.30
CA ASN A 184 17.63 -31.17 -21.22
C ASN A 184 17.58 -32.10 -22.44
N THR A 185 18.76 -32.60 -22.83
CA THR A 185 18.92 -33.70 -23.77
C THR A 185 19.07 -34.99 -22.96
N SER A 186 18.00 -35.79 -22.87
CA SER A 186 18.08 -37.19 -22.46
C SER A 186 17.94 -38.08 -23.68
N ALA A 187 19.06 -38.38 -24.32
CA ALA A 187 19.15 -39.46 -25.30
C ALA A 187 19.11 -40.80 -24.53
N ASN A 188 18.08 -41.60 -24.83
CA ASN A 188 17.92 -42.96 -24.36
C ASN A 188 18.63 -43.91 -25.35
N PRO A 189 19.46 -44.88 -24.93
CA PRO A 189 20.18 -45.76 -25.85
C PRO A 189 19.55 -47.15 -25.90
N ILE A 190 19.31 -47.71 -27.09
CA ILE A 190 19.22 -49.17 -27.28
C ILE A 190 19.65 -49.53 -28.73
N PRO A 191 20.04 -50.79 -29.00
CA PRO A 191 21.35 -51.23 -29.50
C PRO A 191 21.53 -51.19 -31.04
#